data_AF-A0A413BDM7-F1
#
_entry.id   AF-A0A413BDM7-F1
#
_cell.length_a   1.000
_cell.length_b   1.000
_cell.length_c   1.000
_cell.angle_alpha   90.00
_cell.angle_beta   90.00
_cell.angle_gamma   90.00
#
_symmetry.space_group_name_H-M   'P 1'
#
loop_
_entity.id
_entity.type
_entity.pdbx_description
1 polymer ?
#
loop_
_entity_poly.entity_id
_entity_poly.type
_entity_poly.pdbx_seq_one_letter_code
_entity_poly.pdbx_strand_id
1 'polypeptide(L)' 'MSKIHVLYVGDDDWTTKYSIPDNIEFEVYESDESEPSTNRPARKLMDLVILDRDITLSEEKAFTKLQGATVFLQRKMCRC' A
#
# COMPACT_ATOMS: atom_id res chain seq x y z
N MET A 1 0.83 -21.95 5.31
CA MET A 1 0.34 -21.39 4.03
C MET A 1 1.07 -20.09 3.80
N SER A 2 1.49 -19.81 2.56
CA SER A 2 2.06 -18.49 2.23
C SER A 2 0.96 -17.43 2.33
N LYS A 3 1.26 -16.33 3.00
CA LYS A 3 0.36 -15.17 3.06
C LYS A 3 0.65 -14.26 1.86
N ILE A 4 -0.37 -13.58 1.37
CA ILE A 4 -0.24 -12.54 0.34
C ILE A 4 -0.11 -11.21 1.06
N HIS A 5 0.95 -10.46 0.77
CA HIS A 5 1.23 -9.15 1.35
C HIS A 5 0.63 -8.05 0.46
N VAL A 6 -0.34 -7.32 1.00
CA VAL A 6 -1.06 -6.25 0.30
C VAL A 6 -0.78 -4.92 0.99
N LEU A 7 -0.29 -3.95 0.23
CA LEU A 7 -0.16 -2.57 0.67
C LEU A 7 -1.32 -1.74 0.12
N TYR A 8 -2.11 -1.14 0.99
CA TYR A 8 -3.20 -0.24 0.62
C TYR A 8 -2.79 1.21 0.82
N VAL A 9 -2.98 2.03 -0.21
CA VAL A 9 -2.71 3.47 -0.22
C VAL A 9 -4.02 4.20 -0.43
N GLY A 10 -4.62 4.63 0.67
CA GLY A 10 -5.88 5.37 0.69
C GLY A 10 -6.12 5.99 2.06
N ASP A 11 -7.13 6.86 2.12
CA ASP A 11 -7.46 7.61 3.33
C ASP A 11 -8.41 6.84 4.27
N ASP A 12 -9.05 5.79 3.76
CA ASP A 12 -10.02 4.99 4.47
C ASP A 12 -9.39 3.74 5.10
N ASP A 13 -9.67 3.46 6.37
CA ASP A 13 -9.26 2.19 6.97
C ASP A 13 -10.18 1.04 6.52
N TRP A 14 -9.74 0.32 5.48
CA TRP A 14 -10.47 -0.83 4.93
C TRP A 14 -10.55 -2.02 5.89
N THR A 15 -9.66 -2.12 6.87
CA THR A 15 -9.68 -3.22 7.86
C THR A 15 -10.89 -3.12 8.78
N THR A 16 -11.43 -1.91 8.96
CA THR A 16 -12.64 -1.66 9.75
C THR A 16 -13.92 -1.84 8.93
N LYS A 17 -13.84 -1.67 7.61
CA LYS A 17 -14.99 -1.70 6.70
C LYS A 17 -15.23 -3.09 6.10
N TYR A 18 -14.19 -3.88 5.90
CA TYR A 18 -14.25 -5.16 5.22
C TYR A 18 -13.58 -6.26 6.04
N SER A 19 -14.17 -7.46 6.01
CA SER A 19 -13.54 -8.64 6.60
C SER A 19 -12.38 -9.11 5.71
N ILE A 20 -11.15 -8.85 6.16
CA ILE A 20 -9.94 -9.29 5.46
C ILE A 20 -9.67 -10.77 5.77
N PRO A 21 -9.53 -11.63 4.74
CA PRO A 21 -9.20 -13.05 4.93
C PRO A 21 -7.84 -13.27 5.64
N ASP A 22 -7.74 -14.31 6.47
CA ASP A 22 -6.55 -14.63 7.27
C ASP A 22 -5.28 -14.95 6.45
N ASN A 23 -5.44 -15.31 5.17
CA ASN A 23 -4.34 -15.56 4.24
C ASN A 23 -3.78 -14.28 3.59
N ILE A 24 -4.36 -13.12 3.89
CA ILE A 24 -3.88 -11.81 3.46
C ILE A 24 -3.27 -11.10 4.66
N GLU A 25 -2.05 -10.62 4.49
CA GLU A 25 -1.44 -9.67 5.41
C GLU A 25 -1.59 -8.27 4.79
N PHE A 26 -2.44 -7.45 5.40
CA PHE A 26 -2.85 -6.15 4.86
C PHE A 26 -2.16 -5.03 5.65
N GLU A 27 -1.40 -4.19 4.96
CA GLU A 27 -0.69 -3.04 5.51
C GLU A 27 -1.25 -1.75 4.89
N VAL A 28 -1.52 -0.76 5.73
CA VAL A 28 -1.95 0.58 5.26
C VAL A 28 -0.72 1.46 5.15
N TYR A 29 -0.56 2.12 4.00
CA TYR A 29 0.55 3.02 3.77
C TYR A 29 0.35 4.35 4.50
N GLU A 30 1.22 4.60 5.47
CA GLU A 30 1.34 5.89 6.15
C GLU A 30 2.48 6.71 5.51
N SER A 31 2.15 7.93 5.07
CA SER A 31 3.06 8.88 4.42
C SER A 31 3.96 9.60 5.43
N ASP A 32 4.37 8.94 6.52
CA ASP A 32 5.25 9.57 7.50
C ASP A 32 6.66 9.73 6.92
N GLU A 33 6.93 10.96 6.46
CA GLU A 33 8.27 11.45 6.13
C GLU A 33 9.07 11.84 7.41
N SER A 34 8.47 11.64 8.60
CA SER A 34 8.93 12.22 9.87
C SER A 34 9.92 11.36 10.67
N GLU A 35 10.05 10.06 10.38
CA GLU A 35 10.91 9.18 11.19
C GLU A 35 12.26 8.86 10.49
N PRO A 36 13.40 9.12 11.16
CA PRO A 36 14.70 8.76 10.62
C PRO A 36 14.77 7.25 10.39
N SER A 37 15.23 6.89 9.19
CA SER A 37 15.21 5.57 8.57
C SER A 37 16.06 4.47 9.26
N THR A 38 16.36 4.60 10.55
CA THR A 38 17.26 3.73 11.30
C THR A 38 16.55 2.55 11.98
N ASN A 39 15.23 2.62 12.17
CA ASN A 39 14.42 1.56 12.78
C ASN A 39 13.27 1.04 11.90
N ARG A 40 13.12 1.52 10.66
CA ARG A 40 12.07 0.98 9.77
C ARG A 40 12.47 -0.44 9.41
N PRO A 41 11.68 -1.48 9.77
CA PRO A 41 11.94 -2.83 9.31
C PRO A 41 12.05 -2.79 7.79
N ALA A 42 13.03 -3.51 7.23
CA ALA A 42 13.21 -3.59 5.79
C ALA A 42 11.83 -3.82 5.16
N ARG A 43 11.35 -2.86 4.35
CA ARG A 43 9.98 -2.89 3.80
C ARG A 43 9.78 -4.27 3.19
N LYS A 44 8.83 -5.02 3.76
CA LYS A 44 8.53 -6.38 3.33
C LYS A 44 8.22 -6.35 1.83
N LEU A 45 8.66 -7.37 1.11
CA LEU A 45 8.27 -7.53 -0.29
C LEU A 45 6.75 -7.60 -0.34
N MET A 46 6.13 -6.64 -1.03
CA MET A 46 4.69 -6.58 -1.23
C MET A 46 4.35 -7.35 -2.51
N ASP A 47 3.34 -8.19 -2.45
CA ASP A 47 2.84 -8.91 -3.62
C ASP A 47 1.91 -7.99 -4.45
N LEU A 48 1.12 -7.16 -3.76
CA LEU A 48 0.11 -6.29 -4.34
C LEU A 48 0.14 -4.89 -3.70
N VAL A 49 0.02 -3.84 -4.51
CA VAL A 49 -0.21 -2.46 -4.04
C VAL A 49 -1.53 -1.95 -4.61
N ILE A 50 -2.43 -1.49 -3.75
CA ILE A 50 -3.74 -0.93 -4.12
C ILE A 50 -3.68 0.59 -3.90
N LEU A 51 -3.90 1.36 -4.97
CA LEU A 51 -3.98 2.82 -4.92
C LEU A 51 -5.46 3.26 -5.03
N ASP A 52 -6.02 3.79 -3.94
CA ASP A 52 -7.41 4.30 -3.82
C ASP A 52 -7.47 5.80 -3.50
N ARG A 53 -6.31 6.47 -3.49
CA ARG A 53 -6.21 7.93 -3.51
C ARG A 53 -5.18 8.38 -4.52
N ASP A 54 -5.22 9.67 -4.85
CA ASP A 54 -4.14 10.30 -5.60
C ASP A 54 -2.85 10.25 -4.77
N ILE A 55 -1.76 9.89 -5.44
CA ILE A 55 -0.42 9.81 -4.85
C ILE A 55 0.43 10.98 -5.31
N THR A 56 1.35 11.42 -4.45
CA THR A 56 2.33 12.44 -4.79
C THR A 56 3.48 11.87 -5.62
N LEU A 57 4.22 12.74 -6.31
CA LEU A 57 5.44 12.36 -7.05
C LEU A 57 6.52 11.74 -6.14
N SER A 58 6.56 12.12 -4.86
CA SER A 58 7.49 11.54 -3.88
C SER A 58 7.11 10.10 -3.54
N GLU A 59 5.82 9.84 -3.37
CA GLU A 59 5.27 8.50 -3.12
C GLU A 59 5.46 7.58 -4.34
N GLU A 60 5.23 8.08 -5.55
CA GLU A 60 5.46 7.34 -6.80
C GLU A 60 6.92 6.86 -6.92
N LYS A 61 7.89 7.72 -6.57
CA LYS A 61 9.32 7.35 -6.51
C LYS A 61 9.63 6.33 -5.42
N ALA A 62 8.84 6.28 -4.35
CA ALA A 62 8.98 5.28 -3.29
C ALA A 62 8.39 3.93 -3.72
N PHE A 63 7.27 3.94 -4.46
CA PHE A 63 6.61 2.73 -4.95
C PHE A 63 7.33 2.09 -6.14
N THR A 64 7.96 2.88 -7.01
CA THR A 64 8.83 2.35 -8.09
C THR A 64 10.06 1.59 -7.57
N LYS A 65 10.43 1.78 -6.30
CA LYS A 65 11.51 1.02 -5.64
C LYS A 65 11.02 -0.30 -5.02
N LEU A 66 9.71 -0.55 -4.95
CA LEU A 66 9.16 -1.83 -4.52
C LEU A 66 9.36 -2.84 -5.65
N GLN A 67 10.45 -3.60 -5.60
CA GLN A 67 10.71 -4.67 -6.57
C GLN A 67 9.69 -5.81 -6.37
N GLY A 68 9.11 -6.32 -7.46
CA GLY A 68 8.24 -7.51 -7.45
C GLY A 68 6.75 -7.27 -7.17
N ALA A 69 6.36 -6.05 -6.81
CA ALA A 69 4.96 -5.72 -6.52
C ALA A 69 4.17 -5.43 -7.80
N THR A 70 2.97 -6.00 -7.92
CA THR A 70 2.00 -5.56 -8.95
C THR A 70 1.23 -4.36 -8.42
N VAL A 71 1.37 -3.20 -9.07
CA VAL A 71 0.64 -1.98 -8.69
C VAL A 71 -0.69 -1.91 -9.42
N PHE A 72 -1.79 -1.95 -8.67
CA PHE A 72 -3.14 -1.72 -9.18
C PHE A 72 -3.58 -0.29 -8.85
N LEU A 73 -3.70 0.51 -9.90
CA LEU A 73 -4.34 1.82 -9.85
C LEU A 73 -5.86 1.64 -9.92
N GLN A 74 -6.55 1.72 -8.79
CA GLN A 74 -7.99 1.93 -8.82
C GLN A 74 -8.20 3.43 -9.08
N ARG A 75 -8.04 3.88 -10.32
CA ARG A 75 -8.50 5.22 -10.70
C ARG A 75 -9.99 5.25 -10.41
N LYS A 76 -10.42 6.07 -9.43
CA LYS A 76 -11.79 6.54 -9.37
C LYS A 76 -12.04 7.21 -10.70
N MET A 77 -12.66 6.50 -11.64
CA MET A 77 -13.20 7.14 -12.83
C MET A 77 -14.29 8.07 -12.31
N CYS A 78 -13.92 9.34 -12.09
CA CYS A 78 -14.88 10.42 -12.03
C CYS A 78 -15.61 10.39 -13.37
N ARG A 79 -16.75 9.71 -13.41
CA ARG A 79 -17.75 9.90 -14.45
C ARG A 79 -18.30 11.31 -14.23
N CYS A 80 -17.72 12.28 -14.94
CA CYS A 80 -18.38 13.54 -15.24
C CYS A 80 -19.60 13.26 -16.13
#